data_AF-A0A0R3SW92-F1
#
_entry.id   AF-A0A0R3SW92-F1
#
_cell.length_a   1.000
_cell.length_b   1.000
_cell.length_c   1.000
_cell.angle_alpha   90.00
_cell.angle_beta   90.00
_cell.angle_gamma   90.00
#
_symmetry.space_group_name_H-M   'P 1'
#
loop_
_entity.id
_entity.type
_entity.pdbx_description
1 polymer ?
#
loop_
_entity_poly.entity_id
_entity_poly.type
_entity_poly.pdbx_seq_one_letter_code
_entity_poly.pdbx_strand_id
1 'polypeptide(L)'
;METQVSSQTVPSEGDEKDTSFLFPTRNVPAPCPSPPILTKAMGSPETSMSVDSWRYITESELSDPNLAYPRVLTPNNRSNPRGVCLLINQRDFDQAKTGQERRDGTDVDADIIERTFIKCGYSVNRATNLTLRKMEYLLDDVRNQNHSKYDSFVCVILSHGCEGMVFASDGTINVDRLISYFRSDRCPTLAGKPKMFFI
;
A
#
# COMPACT_ATOMS: atom_id res chain seq x y z
N MET A 1 27.11 -75.02 -24.01
CA MET A 1 26.27 -74.34 -23.01
C MET A 1 25.88 -73.00 -23.64
N GLU A 2 24.89 -72.96 -24.56
CA GLU A 2 23.43 -72.93 -24.30
C GLU A 2 23.03 -71.72 -23.42
N THR A 3 22.09 -70.82 -23.74
CA THR A 3 21.24 -70.57 -24.93
C THR A 3 20.64 -69.15 -24.81
N GLN A 4 20.20 -68.60 -25.94
CA GLN A 4 19.25 -67.48 -26.25
C GLN A 4 17.98 -67.37 -25.33
N VAL A 5 17.08 -66.37 -25.31
CA VAL A 5 16.56 -65.41 -26.33
C VAL A 5 15.66 -64.30 -25.71
N SER A 6 15.57 -63.16 -26.41
CA SER A 6 14.47 -62.20 -26.74
C SER A 6 13.19 -61.94 -25.89
N SER A 7 12.73 -60.68 -26.02
CA SER A 7 11.37 -60.19 -26.35
C SER A 7 10.50 -59.43 -25.32
N GLN A 8 9.93 -58.33 -25.81
CA GLN A 8 8.95 -57.41 -25.21
C GLN A 8 7.52 -57.98 -25.25
N THR A 9 6.67 -57.65 -24.27
CA THR A 9 5.20 -57.46 -24.49
C THR A 9 4.55 -56.58 -23.40
N VAL A 10 3.53 -55.84 -23.84
CA VAL A 10 2.56 -54.95 -23.14
C VAL A 10 1.66 -55.72 -22.15
N PRO A 11 0.91 -55.01 -21.28
CA PRO A 11 -0.53 -55.28 -21.25
C PRO A 11 -1.42 -54.02 -21.27
N SER A 12 -2.58 -54.20 -21.91
CA SER A 12 -3.78 -53.36 -21.97
C SER A 12 -4.90 -53.94 -21.09
N GLU A 13 -5.98 -53.16 -20.92
CA GLU A 13 -7.25 -53.41 -20.17
C GLU A 13 -7.12 -53.17 -18.66
N GLY A 14 -7.95 -52.39 -17.97
CA GLY A 14 -9.28 -51.84 -18.25
C GLY A 14 -10.11 -52.09 -17.01
N ASP A 15 -10.54 -51.06 -16.28
CA ASP A 15 -11.62 -51.17 -15.28
C ASP A 15 -12.17 -49.79 -14.90
N GLU A 16 -13.38 -49.55 -15.39
CA GLU A 16 -14.28 -48.44 -15.10
C GLU A 16 -15.07 -48.78 -13.82
N LYS A 17 -14.94 -47.98 -12.75
CA LYS A 17 -15.90 -47.96 -11.64
C LYS A 17 -16.15 -46.56 -11.11
N ASP A 18 -17.35 -46.09 -11.44
CA ASP A 18 -18.12 -45.06 -10.76
C ASP A 18 -17.95 -45.11 -9.24
N THR A 19 -17.51 -44.00 -8.66
CA THR A 19 -17.81 -43.65 -7.27
C THR A 19 -18.25 -42.19 -7.22
N SER A 20 -19.55 -42.03 -7.01
CA SER A 20 -20.22 -40.77 -6.76
C SER A 20 -19.73 -40.15 -5.45
N PHE A 21 -18.85 -39.16 -5.53
CA PHE A 21 -18.53 -38.31 -4.39
C PHE A 21 -19.64 -37.27 -4.20
N LEU A 22 -20.46 -37.52 -3.18
CA LEU A 22 -21.42 -36.58 -2.61
C LEU A 22 -20.69 -35.32 -2.12
N PHE A 23 -20.95 -34.18 -2.76
CA PHE A 23 -20.55 -32.87 -2.26
C PHE A 23 -21.45 -32.49 -1.06
N PRO A 24 -20.89 -32.04 0.08
CA PRO A 24 -21.70 -31.46 1.15
C PRO A 24 -22.35 -30.16 0.66
N THR A 25 -23.66 -30.05 0.84
CA THR A 25 -24.42 -28.82 0.55
C THR A 25 -23.91 -27.69 1.44
N ARG A 26 -23.48 -26.58 0.82
CA ARG A 26 -23.19 -25.32 1.53
C ARG A 26 -24.49 -24.78 2.13
N ASN A 27 -24.56 -24.72 3.45
CA ASN A 27 -25.55 -23.90 4.15
C ASN A 27 -25.30 -22.43 3.79
N VAL A 28 -26.29 -21.80 3.16
CA VAL A 28 -26.30 -20.37 2.87
C VAL A 28 -26.73 -19.62 4.15
N PRO A 29 -25.99 -18.61 4.63
CA PRO A 29 -26.42 -17.80 5.77
C PRO A 29 -27.69 -17.02 5.44
N ALA A 30 -28.61 -16.91 6.40
CA ALA A 30 -29.84 -16.13 6.27
C ALA A 30 -29.53 -14.64 6.00
N PRO A 31 -30.34 -13.95 5.17
CA PRO A 31 -30.16 -12.52 4.91
C PRO A 31 -30.43 -11.69 6.17
N CYS A 32 -29.60 -10.67 6.39
CA CYS A 32 -29.71 -9.76 7.52
C CYS A 32 -31.08 -9.03 7.52
N PRO A 33 -31.70 -8.83 8.69
CA PRO A 33 -32.94 -8.06 8.80
C PRO A 33 -32.66 -6.57 8.50
N SER A 34 -33.60 -5.93 7.81
CA SER A 34 -33.56 -4.50 7.50
C SER A 34 -33.69 -3.64 8.77
N PRO A 35 -32.97 -2.51 8.85
CA PRO A 35 -33.02 -1.63 10.02
C PRO A 35 -34.39 -0.95 10.16
N PRO A 36 -34.83 -0.67 11.40
CA PRO A 36 -36.13 -0.05 11.68
C PRO A 36 -36.16 1.42 11.24
N ILE A 37 -37.30 1.84 10.70
CA ILE A 37 -37.58 3.23 10.33
C ILE A 37 -37.85 4.02 11.62
N LEU A 38 -36.97 4.96 11.98
CA LEU A 38 -37.16 5.85 13.12
C LEU A 38 -37.60 7.24 12.65
N THR A 39 -38.74 7.72 13.14
CA THR A 39 -39.28 9.05 12.85
C THR A 39 -38.54 10.14 13.61
N LYS A 40 -38.23 11.24 12.90
CA LYS A 40 -37.38 12.35 13.36
C LYS A 40 -38.17 13.32 14.26
N ALA A 41 -37.66 13.63 15.45
CA ALA A 41 -38.06 14.79 16.24
C ALA A 41 -37.09 15.97 15.96
N MET A 42 -37.64 17.19 15.92
CA MET A 42 -36.92 18.44 15.62
C MET A 42 -36.20 19.02 16.85
N GLY A 43 -34.99 19.59 16.66
CA GLY A 43 -34.43 20.58 17.59
C GLY A 43 -32.91 20.84 17.50
N SER A 44 -32.56 22.02 16.99
CA SER A 44 -31.37 22.88 17.30
C SER A 44 -29.97 22.58 16.70
N PRO A 45 -29.14 23.62 16.42
CA PRO A 45 -27.92 23.50 15.62
C PRO A 45 -26.66 23.42 16.50
N GLU A 46 -26.04 22.25 16.55
CA GLU A 46 -24.64 22.13 16.94
C GLU A 46 -23.83 21.61 15.75
N THR A 47 -22.74 22.31 15.43
CA THR A 47 -21.81 21.96 14.34
C THR A 47 -20.91 20.79 14.76
N SER A 48 -21.54 19.68 15.12
CA SER A 48 -20.91 18.36 15.11
C SER A 48 -21.13 17.77 13.72
N MET A 49 -20.08 17.27 13.08
CA MET A 49 -20.28 16.41 11.91
C MET A 49 -21.09 15.21 12.40
N SER A 50 -22.38 15.17 12.03
CA SER A 50 -23.21 14.03 12.35
C SER A 50 -22.64 12.82 11.63
N VAL A 51 -22.56 11.71 12.35
CA VAL A 51 -22.26 10.38 11.80
C VAL A 51 -23.34 9.92 10.80
N ASP A 52 -24.33 10.74 10.46
CA ASP A 52 -25.39 10.46 9.48
C ASP A 52 -25.04 10.92 8.06
N SER A 53 -23.85 11.51 7.83
CA SER A 53 -23.41 11.91 6.48
C SER A 53 -22.44 10.91 5.85
N TRP A 54 -22.62 9.61 6.10
CA TRP A 54 -22.01 8.60 5.22
C TRP A 54 -22.74 8.62 3.89
N ARG A 55 -22.13 9.23 2.89
CA ARG A 55 -22.61 9.14 1.50
C ARG A 55 -22.04 7.87 0.89
N TYR A 56 -22.91 6.92 0.56
CA TYR A 56 -22.53 5.76 -0.24
C TYR A 56 -22.13 6.22 -1.64
N ILE A 57 -20.96 5.77 -2.11
CA ILE A 57 -20.47 6.04 -3.46
C ILE A 57 -21.27 5.18 -4.42
N THR A 58 -21.84 5.76 -5.48
CA THR A 58 -22.55 4.98 -6.50
C THR A 58 -21.57 4.28 -7.45
N GLU A 59 -22.00 3.22 -8.13
CA GLU A 59 -21.16 2.55 -9.15
C GLU A 59 -20.72 3.50 -10.28
N SER A 60 -21.57 4.46 -10.63
CA SER A 60 -21.25 5.50 -11.61
C SER A 60 -20.19 6.49 -11.12
N GLU A 61 -20.18 6.81 -9.83
CA GLU A 61 -19.15 7.65 -9.21
C GLU A 61 -17.81 6.91 -9.13
N LEU A 62 -17.81 5.62 -8.77
CA LEU A 62 -16.58 4.78 -8.78
C LEU A 62 -15.93 4.69 -10.16
N SER A 63 -16.72 4.83 -11.23
CA SER A 63 -16.25 4.76 -12.61
C SER A 63 -15.85 6.12 -13.18
N ASP A 64 -16.07 7.22 -12.45
CA ASP A 64 -15.72 8.56 -12.92
C ASP A 64 -14.24 8.87 -12.64
N PRO A 65 -13.39 8.98 -13.68
CA PRO A 65 -11.97 9.31 -13.51
C PRO A 65 -11.74 10.73 -12.98
N ASN A 66 -12.79 11.57 -12.95
CA ASN A 66 -12.77 12.92 -12.40
C ASN A 66 -13.49 13.04 -11.06
N LEU A 67 -13.87 11.92 -10.43
CA LEU A 67 -14.52 11.96 -9.12
C LEU A 67 -13.60 12.64 -8.11
N ALA A 68 -13.96 13.87 -7.72
CA ALA A 68 -13.25 14.65 -6.72
C ALA A 68 -14.19 14.99 -5.58
N TYR A 69 -13.85 14.54 -4.37
CA TYR A 69 -14.58 14.97 -3.18
C TYR A 69 -14.30 16.44 -2.90
N PRO A 70 -15.31 17.24 -2.52
CA PRO A 70 -15.10 18.59 -2.05
C PRO A 70 -14.05 18.57 -0.95
N ARG A 71 -12.94 19.28 -1.16
CA ARG A 71 -11.98 19.52 -0.08
C ARG A 71 -12.75 20.25 1.01
N VAL A 72 -12.98 19.60 2.15
CA VAL A 72 -13.38 20.30 3.36
C VAL A 72 -12.23 21.25 3.68
N LEU A 73 -12.44 22.54 3.39
CA LEU A 73 -11.55 23.60 3.82
C LEU A 73 -11.66 23.61 5.35
N THR A 74 -10.72 22.93 6.01
CA THR A 74 -10.57 23.09 7.44
C THR A 74 -10.27 24.57 7.69
N PRO A 75 -10.82 25.19 8.75
CA PRO A 75 -10.70 26.63 9.00
C PRO A 75 -9.26 27.13 9.22
N ASN A 76 -8.28 26.22 9.26
CA ASN A 76 -6.88 26.58 9.20
C ASN A 76 -6.49 26.98 7.78
N ASN A 77 -6.48 28.29 7.56
CA ASN A 77 -5.78 28.98 6.49
C ASN A 77 -4.31 28.49 6.42
N ARG A 78 -3.99 27.52 5.55
CA ARG A 78 -2.69 26.83 5.58
C ARG A 78 -1.62 27.59 4.79
N SER A 79 -0.93 28.50 5.44
CA SER A 79 0.38 29.00 4.97
C SER A 79 1.49 27.95 5.07
N ASN A 80 1.20 26.76 5.62
CA ASN A 80 2.14 25.66 5.82
C ASN A 80 1.78 24.43 4.97
N PRO A 81 2.77 23.62 4.57
CA PRO A 81 2.52 22.36 3.87
C PRO A 81 1.68 21.41 4.74
N ARG A 82 0.83 20.59 4.08
CA ARG A 82 -0.02 19.56 4.71
C ARG A 82 0.79 18.47 5.40
N GLY A 83 2.03 18.29 4.99
CA GLY A 83 2.95 17.32 5.54
C GLY A 83 4.21 17.17 4.72
N VAL A 84 5.05 16.24 5.16
CA VAL A 84 6.23 15.80 4.42
C VAL A 84 5.86 14.61 3.55
N CYS A 85 6.34 14.62 2.31
CA CYS A 85 6.36 13.49 1.40
C CYS A 85 7.81 13.06 1.19
N LEU A 86 8.21 11.94 1.79
CA LEU A 86 9.53 11.34 1.58
C LEU A 86 9.50 10.50 0.30
N LEU A 87 10.25 10.89 -0.73
CA LEU A 87 10.34 10.18 -2.00
C LEU A 87 11.72 9.53 -2.15
N ILE A 88 11.79 8.21 -2.07
CA ILE A 88 13.04 7.45 -2.23
C ILE A 88 13.04 6.79 -3.60
N ASN A 89 13.92 7.25 -4.48
CA ASN A 89 14.04 6.75 -5.85
C ASN A 89 15.33 5.93 -6.02
N GLN A 90 15.22 4.60 -6.05
CA GLN A 90 16.34 3.70 -6.29
C GLN A 90 16.37 3.33 -7.77
N ARG A 91 17.39 3.84 -8.48
CA ARG A 91 17.60 3.61 -9.91
C ARG A 91 18.78 2.68 -10.16
N ASP A 92 19.92 3.00 -9.56
CA ASP A 92 21.18 2.31 -9.77
C ASP A 92 21.51 1.43 -8.55
N PHE A 93 21.86 0.17 -8.80
CA PHE A 93 22.14 -0.83 -7.77
C PHE A 93 23.53 -1.45 -7.99
N ASP A 94 24.15 -1.87 -6.89
CA ASP A 94 25.39 -2.63 -6.88
C ASP A 94 25.08 -4.08 -7.30
N GLN A 95 25.17 -4.36 -8.60
CA GLN A 95 24.88 -5.68 -9.19
C GLN A 95 25.65 -6.81 -8.48
N ALA A 96 26.88 -6.56 -8.02
CA ALA A 96 27.69 -7.57 -7.36
C ALA A 96 27.15 -7.96 -5.98
N LYS A 97 26.44 -7.05 -5.29
CA LYS A 97 25.86 -7.29 -3.97
C LYS A 97 24.39 -7.68 -4.02
N THR A 98 23.62 -7.05 -4.91
CA THR A 98 22.15 -7.15 -4.91
C THR A 98 21.62 -8.03 -6.03
N GLY A 99 22.41 -8.24 -7.10
CA GLY A 99 21.97 -8.90 -8.32
C GLY A 99 20.90 -8.13 -9.10
N GLN A 100 20.60 -6.88 -8.73
CA GLN A 100 19.51 -6.10 -9.31
C GLN A 100 19.97 -5.20 -10.44
N GLU A 101 19.24 -5.25 -11.55
CA GLU A 101 19.48 -4.38 -12.70
C GLU A 101 19.05 -2.93 -12.42
N ARG A 102 19.57 -2.01 -13.23
CA ARG A 102 19.19 -0.61 -13.20
C ARG A 102 17.71 -0.43 -13.61
N ARG A 103 16.99 0.46 -12.93
CA ARG A 103 15.56 0.76 -13.20
C ARG A 103 15.40 1.97 -14.10
N ASP A 104 15.60 1.81 -15.41
CA ASP A 104 15.37 2.90 -16.36
C ASP A 104 13.87 3.30 -16.40
N GLY A 105 13.61 4.61 -16.38
CA GLY A 105 12.24 5.17 -16.32
C GLY A 105 11.79 5.64 -14.93
N THR A 106 12.39 5.13 -13.84
CA THR A 106 12.01 5.50 -12.46
C THR A 106 12.16 6.99 -12.15
N ASP A 107 13.04 7.69 -12.87
CA ASP A 107 13.20 9.15 -12.71
C ASP A 107 11.98 9.92 -13.22
N VAL A 108 11.35 9.44 -14.29
CA VAL A 108 10.11 10.02 -14.84
C VAL A 108 8.97 9.80 -13.85
N ASP A 109 8.88 8.61 -13.26
CA ASP A 109 7.89 8.31 -12.22
C ASP A 109 8.09 9.24 -11.00
N ALA A 110 9.34 9.38 -10.53
CA ALA A 110 9.70 10.26 -9.44
C ALA A 110 9.31 11.72 -9.71
N ASP A 111 9.54 12.24 -10.92
CA ASP A 111 9.16 13.59 -11.33
C ASP A 111 7.64 13.79 -11.35
N ILE A 112 6.87 12.77 -11.75
CA ILE A 112 5.40 12.82 -11.75
C ILE A 112 4.89 12.80 -10.31
N ILE A 113 5.41 11.92 -9.47
CA ILE A 113 5.05 11.78 -8.06
C ILE A 113 5.35 13.07 -7.29
N GLU A 114 6.54 13.62 -7.46
CA GLU A 114 6.96 14.87 -6.83
C GLU A 114 6.02 16.02 -7.18
N ARG A 115 5.75 16.23 -8.48
CA ARG A 115 4.80 17.25 -8.93
C ARG A 115 3.39 17.02 -8.38
N THR A 116 2.96 15.77 -8.30
CA THR A 116 1.63 15.41 -7.79
C THR A 116 1.50 15.74 -6.31
N PHE A 117 2.47 15.35 -5.48
CA PHE A 117 2.43 15.63 -4.04
C PHE A 117 2.64 17.10 -3.71
N ILE A 118 3.43 17.84 -4.49
CA ILE A 118 3.52 19.31 -4.40
C ILE A 118 2.15 19.94 -4.67
N LYS A 119 1.45 19.54 -5.75
CA LYS A 119 0.08 20.02 -6.04
C LYS A 119 -0.92 19.65 -4.94
N CYS A 120 -0.72 18.50 -4.30
CA CYS A 120 -1.51 18.08 -3.13
C CYS A 120 -1.19 18.88 -1.86
N GLY A 121 -0.16 19.72 -1.87
CA GLY A 121 0.21 20.62 -0.78
C GLY A 121 1.25 20.03 0.19
N TYR A 122 2.02 19.03 -0.22
CA TYR A 122 3.10 18.44 0.59
C TYR A 122 4.45 19.08 0.29
N SER A 123 5.34 19.08 1.28
CA SER A 123 6.77 19.33 1.09
C SER A 123 7.45 18.02 0.72
N VAL A 124 7.92 17.91 -0.52
CA VAL A 124 8.57 16.68 -1.02
C VAL A 124 10.06 16.71 -0.70
N ASN A 125 10.58 15.64 -0.09
CA ASN A 125 12.01 15.39 0.10
C ASN A 125 12.41 14.18 -0.76
N ARG A 126 13.08 14.44 -1.89
CA ARG A 126 13.52 13.40 -2.81
C ARG A 126 14.96 12.99 -2.51
N ALA A 127 15.18 11.69 -2.41
CA ALA A 127 16.49 11.07 -2.30
C ALA A 127 16.67 10.01 -3.38
N THR A 128 17.89 9.82 -3.88
CA THR A 128 18.16 8.90 -5.00
C THR A 128 19.38 8.04 -4.73
N ASN A 129 19.31 6.76 -5.12
CA ASN A 129 20.41 5.78 -5.03
C ASN A 129 21.04 5.70 -3.62
N LEU A 130 20.19 5.50 -2.61
CA LEU A 130 20.62 5.41 -1.22
C LEU A 130 21.18 4.02 -0.93
N THR A 131 22.35 3.97 -0.31
CA THR A 131 22.82 2.78 0.39
C THR A 131 21.92 2.48 1.59
N LEU A 132 21.92 1.24 2.07
CA LEU A 132 21.11 0.81 3.21
C LEU A 132 21.36 1.72 4.43
N ARG A 133 22.63 1.99 4.73
CA ARG A 133 23.01 2.89 5.84
C ARG A 133 22.48 4.32 5.65
N LYS A 134 22.54 4.86 4.43
CA LYS A 134 22.03 6.22 4.15
C LYS A 134 20.50 6.26 4.20
N MET A 135 19.83 5.19 3.76
CA MET A 135 18.39 5.04 3.86
C MET A 135 17.95 5.00 5.32
N GLU A 136 18.59 4.19 6.16
CA GLU A 136 18.31 4.15 7.60
C GLU A 136 18.55 5.50 8.26
N TYR A 137 19.63 6.20 7.92
CA TYR A 137 19.90 7.55 8.41
C TYR A 137 18.82 8.56 7.99
N LEU A 138 18.37 8.52 6.73
CA LEU A 138 17.32 9.40 6.23
C LEU A 138 15.99 9.13 6.93
N LEU A 139 15.64 7.85 7.15
CA LEU A 139 14.45 7.48 7.91
C LEU A 139 14.55 7.96 9.38
N ASP A 140 15.74 7.87 9.97
CA ASP A 140 16.03 8.39 11.31
C ASP A 140 15.85 9.91 11.38
N ASP A 141 16.46 10.64 10.45
CA ASP A 141 16.36 12.09 10.36
C ASP A 141 14.89 12.53 10.24
N VAL A 142 14.15 11.96 9.27
CA VAL A 142 12.75 12.33 9.04
C VAL A 142 11.86 11.97 10.22
N ARG A 143 12.08 10.83 10.91
CA ARG A 143 11.28 10.53 12.12
C ARG A 143 11.51 11.52 13.27
N ASN A 144 12.70 12.11 13.35
CA ASN A 144 13.09 13.03 14.42
C ASN A 144 12.67 14.48 14.13
N GLN A 145 12.20 14.77 12.91
CA GLN A 145 11.62 16.07 12.56
C GLN A 145 10.31 16.33 13.34
N ASN A 146 9.99 17.62 13.52
CA ASN A 146 8.78 18.01 14.22
C ASN A 146 7.56 18.04 13.28
N HIS A 147 6.79 16.96 13.27
CA HIS A 147 5.58 16.85 12.46
C HIS A 147 4.32 17.44 13.10
N SER A 148 4.42 18.10 14.27
CA SER A 148 3.25 18.51 15.06
C SER A 148 2.31 19.45 14.31
N LYS A 149 2.85 20.30 13.43
CA LYS A 149 2.10 21.26 12.61
C LYS A 149 1.56 20.69 11.30
N TYR A 150 1.92 19.45 10.95
CA TYR A 150 1.47 18.77 9.73
C TYR A 150 0.21 17.96 9.99
N ASP A 151 -0.58 17.72 8.94
CA ASP A 151 -1.79 16.92 8.99
C ASP A 151 -1.51 15.42 8.82
N SER A 152 -0.51 15.09 8.01
CA SER A 152 -0.20 13.69 7.64
C SER A 152 1.24 13.53 7.18
N PHE A 153 1.66 12.28 7.01
CA PHE A 153 2.95 11.91 6.45
C PHE A 153 2.77 10.98 5.25
N VAL A 154 3.59 11.16 4.23
CA VAL A 154 3.65 10.31 3.03
C VAL A 154 5.08 9.80 2.86
N CYS A 155 5.22 8.53 2.54
CA CYS A 155 6.47 7.93 2.07
C CYS A 155 6.18 7.20 0.76
N VAL A 156 6.95 7.51 -0.28
CA VAL A 156 6.91 6.85 -1.58
C VAL A 156 8.27 6.25 -1.85
N ILE A 157 8.29 4.97 -2.18
CA ILE A 157 9.51 4.21 -2.44
C ILE A 157 9.40 3.64 -3.84
N LEU A 158 10.36 3.97 -4.70
CA LEU A 158 10.51 3.40 -6.02
C LEU A 158 11.78 2.56 -6.00
N SER A 159 11.65 1.24 -5.95
CA SER A 159 12.80 0.33 -5.94
C SER A 159 12.43 -1.03 -6.51
N HIS A 160 13.41 -1.92 -6.61
CA HIS A 160 13.12 -3.34 -6.67
C HIS A 160 12.64 -3.82 -5.29
N GLY A 161 11.89 -4.90 -5.29
CA GLY A 161 11.39 -5.54 -4.07
C GLY A 161 11.33 -7.05 -4.21
N CYS A 162 11.30 -7.71 -3.07
CA CYS A 162 10.87 -9.09 -2.95
C CYS A 162 9.90 -9.18 -1.76
N GLU A 163 9.41 -10.37 -1.43
CA GLU A 163 8.38 -10.55 -0.40
C GLU A 163 8.80 -9.88 0.94
N GLY A 164 8.10 -8.81 1.31
CA GLY A 164 8.34 -8.04 2.54
C GLY A 164 9.62 -7.20 2.56
N MET A 165 10.33 -7.05 1.44
CA MET A 165 11.63 -6.36 1.40
C MET A 165 11.73 -5.35 0.25
N VAL A 166 12.47 -4.27 0.50
CA VAL A 166 12.81 -3.22 -0.46
C VAL A 166 14.32 -3.19 -0.64
N PHE A 167 14.78 -3.06 -1.88
CA PHE A 167 16.20 -2.89 -2.16
C PHE A 167 16.66 -1.46 -1.89
N ALA A 168 17.79 -1.34 -1.19
CA ALA A 168 18.68 -0.19 -1.24
C ALA A 168 19.74 -0.44 -2.33
N SER A 169 20.61 0.54 -2.60
CA SER A 169 21.61 0.39 -3.66
C SER A 169 22.59 -0.76 -3.42
N ASP A 170 22.85 -1.14 -2.15
CA ASP A 170 23.86 -2.12 -1.75
C ASP A 170 23.34 -3.25 -0.85
N GLY A 171 22.03 -3.32 -0.62
CA GLY A 171 21.42 -4.30 0.29
C GLY A 171 19.90 -4.20 0.31
N THR A 172 19.26 -4.75 1.34
CA THR A 172 17.79 -4.75 1.47
C THR A 172 17.36 -4.30 2.86
N ILE A 173 16.15 -3.75 2.95
CA ILE A 173 15.47 -3.42 4.20
C ILE A 173 14.09 -4.06 4.21
N ASN A 174 13.68 -4.59 5.36
CA ASN A 174 12.34 -5.11 5.54
C ASN A 174 11.32 -3.97 5.60
N VAL A 175 10.18 -4.14 4.93
CA VAL A 175 9.10 -3.14 4.85
C VAL A 175 8.55 -2.83 6.25
N ASP A 176 8.36 -3.82 7.11
CA ASP A 176 7.91 -3.60 8.49
C ASP A 176 8.93 -2.78 9.27
N ARG A 177 10.22 -3.03 9.06
CA ARG A 177 11.29 -2.24 9.67
C ARG A 177 11.23 -0.79 9.19
N LEU A 178 11.04 -0.54 7.90
CA LEU A 178 10.90 0.81 7.34
C LEU A 178 9.69 1.55 7.92
N ILE A 179 8.52 0.90 7.94
CA ILE A 179 7.28 1.46 8.51
C ILE A 179 7.45 1.70 10.02
N SER A 180 8.23 0.85 10.71
CA SER A 180 8.43 0.93 12.16
C SER A 180 9.02 2.27 12.64
N TYR A 181 9.79 2.97 11.80
CA TYR A 181 10.36 4.28 12.13
C TYR A 181 9.28 5.34 12.43
N PHE A 182 8.11 5.20 11.81
CA PHE A 182 7.02 6.17 11.90
C PHE A 182 5.84 5.69 12.75
N ARG A 183 6.02 4.61 13.52
CA ARG A 183 5.02 4.21 14.51
C ARG A 183 4.86 5.29 15.58
N SER A 184 3.66 5.41 16.14
CA SER A 184 3.32 6.45 17.11
C SER A 184 4.22 6.45 18.35
N ASP A 185 4.74 5.27 18.76
CA ASP A 185 5.67 5.14 19.89
C ASP A 185 7.08 5.67 19.58
N ARG A 186 7.48 5.70 18.30
CA ARG A 186 8.82 6.14 17.85
C ARG A 186 8.83 7.52 17.20
N CYS A 187 7.68 7.96 16.69
CA CYS A 187 7.49 9.29 16.12
C CYS A 187 6.22 9.93 16.73
N PRO A 188 6.30 10.45 17.99
CA PRO A 188 5.14 10.96 18.71
C PRO A 188 4.44 12.13 18.02
N THR A 189 5.17 12.94 17.25
CA THR A 189 4.61 14.09 16.51
C THR A 189 3.71 13.68 15.34
N LEU A 190 3.73 12.39 14.95
CA LEU A 190 2.83 11.74 14.00
C LEU A 190 1.77 10.84 14.66
N ALA A 191 1.70 10.78 16.00
CA ALA A 191 0.67 10.03 16.70
C ALA A 191 -0.72 10.59 16.38
N GLY A 192 -1.69 9.71 16.10
CA GLY A 192 -3.05 10.11 15.69
C GLY A 192 -3.17 10.68 14.27
N LYS A 193 -2.07 10.80 13.52
CA LYS A 193 -2.06 11.33 12.15
C LYS A 193 -1.97 10.22 11.09
N PRO A 194 -2.62 10.36 9.92
CA PRO A 194 -2.49 9.41 8.82
C PRO A 194 -1.04 9.30 8.33
N LYS A 195 -0.61 8.06 8.07
CA LYS A 195 0.72 7.71 7.54
C LYS A 195 0.51 6.83 6.32
N MET A 196 0.84 7.36 5.15
CA MET A 196 0.62 6.68 3.86
C MET A 196 1.96 6.21 3.30
N PHE A 197 2.03 4.93 2.94
CA PHE A 197 3.20 4.32 2.32
C PHE A 197 2.80 3.80 0.94
N PHE A 198 3.53 4.22 -0.09
CA PHE A 198 3.41 3.73 -1.46
C PHE A 198 4.76 3.08 -1.79
N ILE A 199 4.75 1.78 -2.09
CA ILE A 199 5.96 0.97 -2.33
C ILE A 199 5.75 0.22 -3.64
#